data_AF-C7CJP7-F1
#
_entry.id   AF-C7CJP7-F1
#
_cell.length_a   1.000
_cell.length_b   1.000
_cell.length_c   1.000
_cell.angle_alpha   90.00
_cell.angle_beta   90.00
_cell.angle_gamma   90.00
#
_symmetry.space_group_name_H-M   'P 1'
#
loop_
_entity.id
_entity.type
_entity.pdbx_description
1 polymer ?
#
loop_
_entity_poly.entity_id
_entity_poly.type
_entity_poly.pdbx_seq_one_letter_code
_entity_poly.pdbx_strand_id
1 'polypeptide(L)' 'MRRGQKTSAEQVVLKLRQIEVQTAQGKSLALECKEAEISEQSCAMSAHSRKSSTH' A
#
# COMPACT_ATOMS: atom_id res chain seq x y z
N MET A 1 -5.51 6.46 5.01
CA MET A 1 -6.80 5.87 4.60
C MET A 1 -7.78 5.78 5.78
N ARG A 2 -8.98 6.36 5.68
CA ARG A 2 -10.02 6.17 6.70
C ARG A 2 -10.57 4.76 6.63
N ARG A 3 -10.64 4.07 7.77
CA ARG A 3 -11.21 2.72 7.89
C ARG A 3 -12.66 2.74 7.38
N GLY A 4 -12.94 2.09 6.25
CA GLY A 4 -14.27 2.06 5.62
C GLY A 4 -14.42 2.85 4.31
N GLN A 5 -13.42 3.65 3.90
CA GLN A 5 -13.44 4.32 2.61
C GLN A 5 -12.97 3.36 1.50
N LYS A 6 -13.90 2.93 0.64
CA LYS A 6 -13.57 2.11 -0.54
C LYS A 6 -12.92 3.00 -1.59
N THR A 7 -11.61 2.91 -1.73
CA THR A 7 -10.91 3.43 -2.91
C THR A 7 -11.31 2.58 -4.12
N SER A 8 -11.68 3.22 -5.23
CA SER A 8 -11.94 2.49 -6.48
C SER A 8 -10.69 1.73 -6.88
N ALA A 9 -10.83 0.51 -7.42
CA ALA A 9 -9.70 -0.27 -7.93
C ALA A 9 -8.87 0.54 -8.94
N GLU A 10 -9.54 1.35 -9.76
CA GLU A 10 -8.90 2.23 -10.73
C GLU A 10 -8.01 3.29 -10.06
N GLN A 11 -8.46 3.86 -8.94
CA GLN A 11 -7.67 4.81 -8.14
C GLN A 11 -6.44 4.14 -7.51
N VAL A 12 -6.57 2.87 -7.09
CA VAL A 12 -5.45 2.09 -6.56
C VAL A 12 -4.41 1.83 -7.66
N VAL A 13 -4.86 1.40 -8.84
CA VAL A 13 -3.96 1.12 -9.98
C VAL A 13 -3.22 2.38 -10.43
N LEU A 14 -3.90 3.53 -10.50
CA LEU A 14 -3.27 4.80 -10.86
C LEU A 14 -2.14 5.19 -9.88
N LYS A 15 -2.40 5.08 -8.57
CA LYS A 15 -1.40 5.38 -7.54
C LYS A 15 -0.22 4.43 -7.57
N LEU A 16 -0.45 3.12 -7.73
CA LEU A 16 0.63 2.13 -7.83
C LEU A 16 1.51 2.38 -9.05
N ARG A 17 0.90 2.69 -10.20
CA ARG A 17 1.63 2.99 -11.43
C ARG A 17 2.45 4.27 -11.31
N GLN A 18 1.93 5.28 -10.59
CA GLN A 18 2.70 6.48 -10.27
C GLN A 18 3.94 6.14 -9.44
N ILE A 19 3.79 5.34 -8.38
CA ILE A 19 4.90 4.90 -7.54
C ILE A 19 5.94 4.12 -8.37
N GLU A 20 5.52 3.19 -9.24
CA GLU A 20 6.43 2.43 -10.11
C GLU A 20 7.28 3.35 -11.01
N VAL A 21 6.65 4.33 -11.66
CA VAL A 21 7.33 5.30 -12.54
C VAL A 21 8.34 6.14 -11.75
N GLN A 22 7.96 6.61 -10.56
CA GLN A 22 8.81 7.46 -9.73
C GLN A 22 9.99 6.68 -9.14
N THR A 23 9.76 5.43 -8.72
CA THR A 23 10.81 4.55 -8.22
C THR A 23 11.79 4.18 -9.34
N ALA A 24 11.29 3.97 -10.57
CA ALA A 24 12.14 3.78 -11.75
C ALA A 24 13.00 5.01 -12.09
N GLN A 25 12.56 6.21 -11.70
CA GLN A 25 13.35 7.45 -11.79
C GLN A 25 14.34 7.63 -10.63
N GLY A 26 14.45 6.66 -9.72
CA GLY A 26 15.36 6.70 -8.57
C GLY A 26 14.82 7.47 -7.37
N LYS A 27 13.51 7.79 -7.35
CA LYS A 27 12.88 8.42 -6.18
C LYS A 27 12.66 7.39 -5.06
N SER A 28 12.61 7.90 -3.83
CA SER A 28 12.41 7.06 -2.64
C SER A 28 11.01 6.47 -2.61
N LEU A 29 10.93 5.14 -2.57
CA LEU A 29 9.68 4.40 -2.45
C LEU A 29 8.85 4.84 -1.23
N ALA A 30 9.52 5.06 -0.09
CA ALA A 30 8.86 5.48 1.15
C ALA A 30 8.20 6.86 1.03
N LEU A 31 8.79 7.76 0.24
CA LEU A 31 8.25 9.10 -0.01
C LEU A 31 7.01 9.02 -0.91
N GLU A 32 7.10 8.28 -2.01
CA GLU A 32 6.00 8.09 -2.96
C GLU A 32 4.82 7.33 -2.35
N CYS A 33 5.06 6.32 -1.50
CA CYS A 33 4.02 5.64 -0.73
C CYS A 33 3.28 6.61 0.21
N LYS A 34 4.02 7.48 0.91
CA LYS A 34 3.44 8.49 1.81
C LYS A 34 2.59 9.50 1.03
N GLU A 35 3.05 9.99 -0.12
CA GLU A 35 2.31 10.91 -0.99
C GLU A 35 1.06 10.26 -1.60
N ALA A 36 1.13 8.97 -1.95
CA ALA A 36 -0.01 8.21 -2.44
C ALA A 36 -1.02 7.84 -1.32
N GLU A 37 -0.74 8.16 -0.06
CA GLU A 37 -1.48 7.69 1.12
C GLU A 37 -1.57 6.14 1.20
N ILE A 38 -0.55 5.46 0.69
CA ILE A 38 -0.41 4.00 0.68
C ILE A 38 0.56 3.59 1.80
N SER A 39 0.17 2.60 2.60
CA SER A 39 1.09 1.98 3.56
C SER A 39 1.94 0.96 2.82
N GLU A 40 3.25 1.06 2.96
CA GLU A 40 4.15 -0.02 2.55
C GLU A 40 3.79 -1.29 3.33
N GLN A 41 3.67 -2.43 2.63
CA GLN A 41 3.41 -3.71 3.24
C GLN A 41 4.51 -4.69 2.84
N SER A 42 5.16 -5.29 3.83
CA SER A 42 6.09 -6.39 3.61
C SER A 42 5.33 -7.70 3.51
N CYS A 43 5.72 -8.56 2.55
CA CYS A 43 5.16 -9.89 2.34
C CYS A 43 5.16 -10.75 3.62
N ALA A 44 6.15 -10.55 4.52
CA ALA A 44 6.27 -11.28 5.77
C ALA A 44 5.12 -11.03 6.77
N MET A 45 4.44 -9.89 6.73
CA MET A 45 3.39 -9.57 7.70
C MET A 45 2.08 -10.36 7.51
N SER A 46 1.87 -10.97 6.33
CA SER A 46 0.66 -11.73 6.01
C SER A 46 0.48 -12.99 6.87
N ALA A 47 1.58 -13.57 7.38
CA ALA A 47 1.55 -14.82 8.13
C ALA A 47 1.02 -14.69 9.57
N HIS A 48 1.02 -13.48 10.16
CA HIS A 48 0.76 -13.30 11.60
C HIS A 48 -0.70 -12.96 11.95
N SER A 49 -1.52 -12.51 11.00
CA SER A 49 -2.91 -12.10 11.29
C SER A 49 -3.92 -13.24 11.44
N ARG A 50 -3.51 -14.50 11.23
CA ARG A 50 -4.45 -15.65 11.23
C ARG A 50 -4.59 -16.39 12.56
N LYS A 51 -3.97 -15.93 13.66
CA LYS A 51 -3.83 -16.74 14.89
C LYS A 51 -4.42 -16.19 16.19
N SER A 52 -5.33 -15.22 16.13
CA SER A 52 -5.98 -14.68 17.33
C SER A 52 -7.49 -14.53 17.13
N SER A 53 -8.16 -15.65 16.87
CA SER A 53 -9.58 -15.81 17.16
C SER A 53 -9.79 -17.25 17.64
N THR A 54 -9.59 -17.44 18.93
CA THR A 54 -10.01 -18.65 19.65
C THR A 54 -10.91 -18.19 20.79
N HIS A 55 -12.07 -18.84 20.84
CA HIS A 55 -13.30 -18.62 21.59
C HIS A 55 -13.14 -18.21 23.06
#